data_AF-A0A9N9EVZ1-F1
#
_entry.id   AF-A0A9N9EVZ1-F1
#
_cell.length_a   1.000
_cell.length_b   1.000
_cell.length_c   1.000
_cell.angle_alpha   90.00
_cell.angle_beta   90.00
_cell.angle_gamma   90.00
#
_symmetry.space_group_name_H-M   'P 1'
#
loop_
_entity.id
_entity.type
_entity.pdbx_description
1 polymer ?
#
loop_
_entity_poly.entity_id
_entity_poly.type
_entity_poly.pdbx_seq_one_letter_code
_entity_poly.pdbx_strand_id
1 'polypeptide(L)'
;MDKITKFYTNLTKHKAGFASTIPSSTLFYNRIYSLKIMQNTQQLQLINNFSKILNHPSFGTFALKIRLQQLQNSATTNHSILMHQPILPSPENKTTTVQIILKLHKVQLILHNDSNIWPIPMNQIGTSINSILYSNLKASVIKGKLNTHHIYFIEQLTNSSHTQLLTWQESHHNTQKIPRGRQPKWYNTLLNDIAAAENIHNQLIQPNSFTIPPINN
;
A
#
# COMPACT_ATOMS: atom_id res chain seq x y z
N MET A 1 3.07 16.43 37.03
CA MET A 1 4.17 15.93 36.19
C MET A 1 5.14 15.19 37.09
N ASP A 2 5.30 13.89 36.85
CA ASP A 2 6.21 13.04 37.62
C ASP A 2 7.66 13.56 37.59
N LYS A 3 8.45 13.25 38.64
CA LYS A 3 9.88 13.63 38.70
C LYS A 3 10.64 13.22 37.43
N ILE A 4 10.26 12.07 36.86
CA ILE A 4 10.83 11.50 35.64
C ILE A 4 10.58 12.41 34.42
N THR A 5 9.34 12.89 34.23
CA THR A 5 9.00 13.76 33.08
C THR A 5 9.67 15.14 33.18
N LYS A 6 9.86 15.67 34.39
CA LYS A 6 10.60 16.93 34.62
C LYS A 6 12.09 16.82 34.25
N PHE A 7 12.73 15.69 34.57
CA PHE A 7 14.13 15.46 34.21
C PHE A 7 14.33 15.43 32.70
N TYR A 8 13.55 14.61 31.99
CA TYR A 8 13.68 14.50 30.53
C TYR A 8 13.33 15.79 29.80
N THR A 9 12.30 16.53 30.24
CA THR A 9 11.98 17.83 29.63
C THR A 9 13.09 18.85 29.78
N ASN A 10 13.71 18.94 30.97
CA ASN A 10 14.85 19.83 31.18
C ASN A 10 16.08 19.42 30.35
N LEU A 11 16.34 18.12 30.24
CA LEU A 11 17.40 17.59 29.38
C LEU A 11 17.16 17.95 27.91
N THR A 12 15.92 17.79 27.42
CA THR A 12 15.55 18.17 26.05
C THR A 12 15.73 19.67 25.82
N LYS A 13 15.32 20.53 26.76
CA LYS A 13 15.53 21.98 26.66
C LYS A 13 17.00 22.34 26.56
N HIS A 14 17.82 21.77 27.45
CA HIS A 14 19.25 22.00 27.46
C HIS A 14 19.90 21.57 26.14
N LYS A 15 19.54 20.38 25.63
CA LYS A 15 20.08 19.86 24.35
C LYS A 15 19.61 20.65 23.13
N ALA A 16 18.41 21.22 23.19
CA ALA A 16 17.88 22.09 22.14
C ALA A 16 18.41 23.54 22.21
N GLY A 17 19.21 23.89 23.22
CA GLY A 17 19.72 25.25 23.42
C GLY A 17 18.68 26.24 23.93
N PHE A 18 17.57 25.76 24.51
CA PHE A 18 16.56 26.61 25.11
C PHE A 18 17.03 27.19 26.44
N ALA A 19 16.68 28.45 26.71
CA ALA A 19 16.90 29.06 28.02
C ALA A 19 16.14 28.29 29.11
N SER A 20 16.74 28.19 30.30
CA SER A 20 16.17 27.47 31.45
C SER A 20 14.80 28.01 31.90
N THR A 21 14.53 29.28 31.60
CA THR A 21 13.30 30.01 31.92
C THR A 21 12.16 29.74 30.94
N ILE A 22 12.42 29.10 29.80
CA ILE A 22 11.39 28.83 28.80
C ILE A 22 10.34 27.89 29.43
N PRO A 23 9.04 28.24 29.39
CA PRO A 23 7.98 27.39 29.92
C PRO A 23 8.01 25.99 29.30
N SER A 24 7.81 24.93 30.10
CA SER A 24 7.75 23.56 29.55
C SER A 24 6.61 23.37 28.55
N SER A 25 5.57 24.21 28.61
CA SER A 25 4.48 24.24 27.64
C SER A 25 4.97 24.47 26.21
N THR A 26 6.11 25.13 25.98
CA THR A 26 6.63 25.35 24.62
C THR A 26 6.94 24.04 23.90
N LEU A 27 7.50 23.05 24.61
CA LEU A 27 7.81 21.74 24.04
C LEU A 27 6.57 20.93 23.68
N PHE A 28 5.50 21.06 24.48
CA PHE A 28 4.28 20.25 24.31
C PHE A 28 3.26 20.89 23.37
N TYR A 29 3.22 22.21 23.30
CA TYR A 29 2.29 22.98 22.47
C TYR A 29 2.99 23.61 21.26
N ASN A 30 3.63 22.77 20.45
CA ASN A 30 4.42 23.17 19.28
C ASN A 30 3.67 24.12 18.32
N ARG A 31 2.36 23.95 18.14
CA ARG A 31 1.52 24.78 17.26
C ARG A 31 1.41 26.24 17.72
N ILE A 32 1.35 26.49 19.03
CA ILE A 32 1.21 27.84 19.59
C ILE A 32 2.52 28.63 19.42
N TYR A 33 3.63 27.93 19.56
CA TYR A 33 4.97 28.52 19.51
C TYR A 33 5.65 28.35 18.15
N SER A 34 4.92 27.95 17.10
CA SER A 34 5.43 27.72 15.74
C SER A 34 6.68 26.83 15.69
N LEU A 35 6.83 25.91 16.64
CA LEU A 35 7.97 25.00 16.71
C LEU A 35 7.78 23.85 15.72
N LYS A 36 8.80 23.61 14.90
CA LYS A 36 8.82 22.46 13.99
C LYS A 36 9.12 21.19 14.78
N ILE A 37 8.26 20.20 14.63
CA ILE A 37 8.46 18.87 15.19
C ILE A 37 9.60 18.19 14.40
N MET A 38 10.65 17.75 15.10
CA MET A 38 11.82 17.11 14.49
C MET A 38 11.42 15.95 13.57
N GLN A 39 10.45 15.14 13.98
CA GLN A 39 9.93 14.01 13.21
C GLN A 39 9.36 14.46 11.87
N ASN A 40 8.66 15.61 11.83
CA ASN A 40 8.10 16.14 10.59
C ASN A 40 9.21 16.67 9.68
N THR A 41 10.20 17.37 10.24
CA THR A 41 11.36 17.85 9.47
C THR A 41 12.14 16.71 8.84
N GLN A 42 12.39 15.64 9.60
CA GLN A 42 13.06 14.44 9.09
C GLN A 42 12.24 13.76 7.98
N GLN A 43 10.91 13.68 8.14
CA GLN A 43 10.03 13.11 7.12
C GLN A 43 10.06 13.92 5.82
N LEU A 44 9.97 15.25 5.92
CA LEU A 44 10.06 16.13 4.76
C LEU A 44 11.41 16.00 4.05
N GLN A 45 12.51 15.89 4.81
CA GLN A 45 13.83 15.67 4.22
C GLN A 45 13.89 14.34 3.44
N LEU A 46 13.34 13.25 3.99
CA LEU A 46 13.29 11.96 3.31
C LEU A 46 12.45 12.03 2.02
N ILE A 47 11.29 12.68 2.08
CA ILE A 47 10.41 12.88 0.92
C ILE A 47 11.13 13.70 -0.16
N ASN A 48 11.78 14.80 0.21
CA ASN A 48 12.50 15.66 -0.72
C ASN A 48 13.67 14.92 -1.38
N ASN A 49 14.45 14.17 -0.59
CA ASN A 49 15.54 13.37 -1.13
C ASN A 49 15.03 12.29 -2.10
N PHE A 50 13.94 11.62 -1.73
CA PHE A 50 13.30 10.60 -2.55
C PHE A 50 12.81 11.18 -3.89
N SER A 51 12.12 12.33 -3.86
CA SER A 51 11.66 13.04 -5.06
C SER A 51 12.82 13.50 -5.94
N LYS A 52 13.89 14.06 -5.36
CA LYS A 52 15.09 14.47 -6.10
C LYS A 52 15.76 13.31 -6.83
N ILE A 53 15.88 12.15 -6.16
CA ILE A 53 16.48 10.96 -6.77
C ILE A 53 15.60 10.44 -7.91
N LEU A 54 14.28 10.41 -7.72
CA LEU A 54 13.34 9.94 -8.74
C LEU A 54 13.39 10.76 -10.04
N ASN A 55 13.57 12.07 -9.91
CA ASN A 55 13.59 13.01 -11.03
C ASN A 55 15.00 13.26 -11.56
N HIS A 56 16.01 12.54 -11.06
CA HIS A 56 17.39 12.70 -11.51
C HIS A 56 17.59 12.08 -12.90
N PRO A 57 18.34 12.73 -13.83
CA PRO A 57 18.54 12.21 -15.19
C PRO A 57 19.21 10.82 -15.21
N SER A 58 20.06 10.51 -14.23
CA SER A 58 20.70 9.20 -14.10
C SER A 58 19.90 8.19 -13.27
N PHE A 59 18.58 8.37 -13.10
CA PHE A 59 17.77 7.44 -12.27
C PHE A 59 17.92 5.97 -12.67
N GLY A 60 18.15 5.72 -13.97
CA GLY A 60 18.40 4.39 -14.51
C GLY A 60 19.49 3.59 -13.81
N THR A 61 20.50 4.24 -13.23
CA THR A 61 21.65 3.60 -12.56
C THR A 61 21.46 3.42 -11.06
N PHE A 62 20.45 4.06 -10.45
CA PHE A 62 20.24 3.97 -9.02
C PHE A 62 19.60 2.65 -8.60
N ALA A 63 20.08 2.07 -7.49
CA ALA A 63 19.47 0.91 -6.85
C ALA A 63 17.99 1.14 -6.47
N LEU A 64 17.59 2.41 -6.28
CA LEU A 64 16.21 2.77 -6.02
C LEU A 64 15.26 2.33 -7.13
N LYS A 65 15.69 2.38 -8.40
CA LYS A 65 14.90 1.90 -9.54
C LYS A 65 14.54 0.43 -9.39
N ILE A 66 15.55 -0.41 -9.15
CA ILE A 66 15.37 -1.85 -8.96
C ILE A 66 14.45 -2.10 -7.78
N ARG A 67 14.67 -1.38 -6.67
CA ARG A 67 13.86 -1.53 -5.46
C ARG A 67 12.40 -1.13 -5.69
N LEU A 68 12.13 -0.07 -6.43
CA LEU A 68 10.76 0.34 -6.78
C LEU A 68 10.07 -0.69 -7.67
N GLN A 69 10.79 -1.29 -8.63
CA GLN A 69 10.22 -2.37 -9.43
C GLN A 69 9.92 -3.62 -8.58
N GLN A 70 10.81 -4.00 -7.66
CA GLN A 70 10.55 -5.11 -6.73
C GLN A 70 9.31 -4.86 -5.87
N LEU A 71 9.13 -3.62 -5.39
CA LEU A 71 7.94 -3.23 -4.63
C LEU A 71 6.69 -3.23 -5.50
N GLN A 72 6.75 -2.73 -6.73
CA GLN A 72 5.64 -2.79 -7.68
C GLN A 72 5.23 -4.23 -7.99
N ASN A 73 6.20 -5.10 -8.24
CA ASN A 73 5.97 -6.52 -8.46
C ASN A 73 5.37 -7.20 -7.24
N SER A 74 5.76 -6.78 -6.03
CA SER A 74 5.22 -7.32 -4.77
C SER A 74 3.80 -6.81 -4.48
N ALA A 75 3.50 -5.57 -4.87
CA ALA A 75 2.16 -5.00 -4.75
C ALA A 75 1.16 -5.63 -5.73
N THR A 76 1.64 -6.21 -6.84
CA THR A 76 0.83 -6.90 -7.86
C THR A 76 -0.39 -6.07 -8.28
N THR A 77 -0.16 -4.80 -8.63
CA THR A 77 -1.19 -3.85 -9.07
C THR A 77 -0.98 -3.42 -10.52
N ASN A 78 -2.11 -3.16 -11.19
CA ASN A 78 -2.19 -2.50 -12.50
C ASN A 78 -1.93 -0.99 -12.44
N HIS A 79 -1.94 -0.40 -11.24
CA HIS A 79 -1.58 0.99 -11.02
C HIS A 79 -0.17 1.11 -10.40
N SER A 80 0.51 2.22 -10.68
CA SER A 80 1.82 2.52 -10.10
C SER A 80 1.71 2.79 -8.58
N ILE A 81 2.62 2.20 -7.81
CA ILE A 81 2.73 2.40 -6.35
C ILE A 81 3.02 3.85 -5.94
N LEU A 82 3.46 4.70 -6.89
CA LEU A 82 3.71 6.12 -6.66
C LEU A 82 2.43 6.96 -6.79
N MET A 83 1.48 6.50 -7.62
CA MET A 83 0.21 7.19 -7.84
C MET A 83 -0.88 6.75 -6.87
N HIS A 84 -0.91 5.46 -6.53
CA HIS A 84 -1.91 4.88 -5.63
C HIS A 84 -1.23 4.15 -4.49
N GLN A 85 -1.81 4.28 -3.29
CA GLN A 85 -1.24 3.70 -2.08
C GLN A 85 -1.13 2.17 -2.21
N PRO A 86 0.06 1.55 -2.21
CA PRO A 86 0.13 0.11 -2.40
C PRO A 86 -0.24 -0.65 -1.12
N ILE A 87 -0.85 -1.83 -1.29
CA ILE A 87 -0.94 -2.83 -0.23
C ILE A 87 0.13 -3.88 -0.50
N LEU A 88 1.06 -4.00 0.43
CA LEU A 88 2.24 -4.85 0.32
C LEU A 88 2.19 -5.99 1.33
N PRO A 89 2.83 -7.14 1.01
CA PRO A 89 2.94 -8.24 1.95
C PRO A 89 3.75 -7.82 3.18
N SER A 90 3.47 -8.48 4.31
CA SER A 90 4.09 -8.21 5.63
C SER A 90 5.62 -7.98 5.62
N PRO A 91 6.47 -8.79 4.93
CA PRO A 91 7.92 -8.56 4.91
C PRO A 91 8.30 -7.22 4.28
N GLU A 92 7.65 -6.85 3.17
CA GLU A 92 7.96 -5.64 2.42
C GLU A 92 7.44 -4.37 3.11
N ASN A 93 6.30 -4.50 3.79
CA ASN A 93 5.63 -3.38 4.45
C ASN A 93 6.51 -2.70 5.51
N LYS A 94 7.44 -3.42 6.13
CA LYS A 94 8.33 -2.90 7.18
C LYS A 94 9.55 -2.14 6.63
N THR A 95 9.78 -2.17 5.32
CA THR A 95 10.99 -1.57 4.74
C THR A 95 10.93 -0.05 4.68
N THR A 96 12.09 0.60 4.77
CA THR A 96 12.20 2.08 4.81
C THR A 96 11.61 2.75 3.58
N THR A 97 11.89 2.21 2.39
CA THR A 97 11.34 2.71 1.12
C THR A 97 9.81 2.68 1.12
N VAL A 98 9.21 1.59 1.60
CA VAL A 98 7.75 1.48 1.69
C VAL A 98 7.18 2.46 2.69
N GLN A 99 7.83 2.64 3.84
CA GLN A 99 7.40 3.63 4.82
C GLN A 99 7.47 5.06 4.26
N ILE A 100 8.42 5.37 3.39
CA ILE A 100 8.46 6.66 2.66
C ILE A 100 7.26 6.77 1.72
N ILE A 101 6.98 5.74 0.90
CA ILE A 101 5.85 5.72 -0.04
C ILE A 101 4.51 5.85 0.70
N LEU A 102 4.29 5.08 1.76
CA LEU A 102 3.07 5.17 2.56
C LEU A 102 2.91 6.53 3.21
N LYS A 103 4.01 7.19 3.62
CA LYS A 103 3.96 8.56 4.13
C LYS A 103 3.62 9.57 3.04
N LEU A 104 4.16 9.43 1.83
CA LEU A 104 3.80 10.28 0.68
C LEU A 104 2.29 10.26 0.46
N HIS A 105 1.70 9.07 0.41
CA HIS A 105 0.26 8.88 0.24
C HIS A 105 -0.55 9.46 1.41
N LYS A 106 -0.08 9.33 2.65
CA LYS A 106 -0.73 9.96 3.82
C LYS A 106 -0.74 11.48 3.76
N VAL A 107 0.26 12.09 3.14
CA VAL A 107 0.34 13.55 2.92
C VAL A 107 -0.38 13.94 1.61
N GLN A 108 -0.99 12.99 0.91
CA GLN A 108 -1.67 13.18 -0.37
C GLN A 108 -0.75 13.76 -1.47
N LEU A 109 0.54 13.46 -1.39
CA LEU A 109 1.52 13.85 -2.41
C LEU A 109 1.61 12.76 -3.46
N ILE A 110 1.26 13.12 -4.69
CA ILE A 110 1.40 12.28 -5.87
C ILE A 110 2.71 12.67 -6.56
N LEU A 111 3.58 11.69 -6.78
CA LEU A 111 4.83 11.89 -7.50
C LEU A 111 4.63 11.53 -8.97
N HIS A 112 4.42 12.56 -9.80
CA HIS A 112 4.47 12.42 -11.25
C HIS A 112 5.94 12.33 -11.69
N ASN A 113 6.24 11.33 -12.52
CA ASN A 113 7.56 11.17 -13.12
C ASN A 113 7.43 11.17 -14.65
N ASP A 114 7.25 12.36 -15.22
CA ASP A 114 6.96 12.50 -16.65
C ASP A 114 8.16 12.09 -17.53
N SER A 115 9.38 12.16 -16.99
CA SER A 115 10.59 11.77 -17.70
C SER A 115 10.87 10.26 -17.61
N ASN A 116 10.18 9.53 -16.74
CA ASN A 116 10.54 8.16 -16.42
C ASN A 116 9.33 7.32 -15.97
N ILE A 117 9.00 6.34 -16.80
CA ILE A 117 7.82 5.47 -16.70
C ILE A 117 7.94 4.44 -15.54
N TRP A 118 9.06 4.41 -14.81
CA TRP A 118 9.28 3.47 -13.72
C TRP A 118 8.66 3.95 -12.38
N PRO A 119 8.10 3.03 -11.57
CA PRO A 119 8.03 1.59 -11.77
C PRO A 119 6.91 1.18 -12.74
N ILE A 120 7.17 0.12 -13.50
CA ILE A 120 6.25 -0.38 -14.53
C ILE A 120 5.17 -1.23 -13.85
N PRO A 121 3.89 -0.83 -13.89
CA PRO A 121 2.81 -1.60 -13.28
C PRO A 121 2.46 -2.84 -14.10
N MET A 122 1.64 -3.72 -13.52
CA MET A 122 1.20 -4.94 -14.20
C MET A 122 0.30 -4.58 -15.38
N ASN A 123 0.67 -5.03 -16.58
CA ASN A 123 -0.11 -4.83 -17.81
C ASN A 123 -1.27 -5.84 -17.91
N GLN A 124 -2.15 -5.86 -16.90
CA GLN A 124 -3.35 -6.68 -16.87
C GLN A 124 -4.56 -5.82 -16.52
N ILE A 125 -5.63 -6.05 -17.27
CA ILE A 125 -6.89 -5.32 -17.15
C ILE A 125 -7.76 -6.09 -16.16
N GLY A 126 -8.24 -5.40 -15.12
CA GLY A 126 -9.08 -5.97 -14.08
C GLY A 126 -9.23 -5.01 -12.90
N THR A 127 -10.25 -5.26 -12.09
CA THR A 127 -10.51 -4.52 -10.85
C THR A 127 -9.61 -5.06 -9.76
N SER A 128 -8.65 -4.24 -9.31
CA SER A 128 -7.65 -4.69 -8.33
C SER A 128 -8.30 -5.05 -6.99
N ILE A 129 -7.96 -6.21 -6.44
CA ILE A 129 -8.39 -6.64 -5.09
C ILE A 129 -7.93 -5.67 -4.00
N ASN A 130 -6.91 -4.86 -4.28
CA ASN A 130 -6.42 -3.88 -3.31
C ASN A 130 -7.50 -2.87 -2.88
N SER A 131 -8.47 -2.55 -3.75
CA SER A 131 -9.59 -1.65 -3.41
C SER A 131 -10.36 -2.09 -2.17
N ILE A 132 -10.57 -3.41 -2.02
CA ILE A 132 -11.25 -4.02 -0.88
C ILE A 132 -10.32 -4.12 0.31
N LEU A 133 -9.08 -4.50 0.07
CA LEU A 133 -8.14 -4.78 1.16
C LEU A 133 -7.80 -3.54 2.01
N TYR A 134 -8.00 -2.30 1.53
CA TYR A 134 -7.73 -1.10 2.33
C TYR A 134 -8.57 -1.04 3.62
N SER A 135 -9.79 -1.57 3.62
CA SER A 135 -10.66 -1.58 4.81
C SER A 135 -10.27 -2.67 5.81
N ASN A 136 -9.45 -3.64 5.42
CA ASN A 136 -9.16 -4.82 6.22
C ASN A 136 -7.91 -4.64 7.12
N LEU A 137 -8.08 -4.84 8.43
CA LEU A 137 -6.99 -4.75 9.42
C LEU A 137 -5.81 -5.70 9.14
N LYS A 138 -6.05 -6.82 8.44
CA LYS A 138 -5.05 -7.86 8.12
C LYS A 138 -4.62 -7.84 6.65
N ALA A 139 -4.82 -6.73 5.95
CA ALA A 139 -4.53 -6.56 4.52
C ALA A 139 -3.16 -7.12 4.09
N SER A 140 -2.07 -6.78 4.80
CA SER A 140 -0.72 -7.25 4.44
C SER A 140 -0.52 -8.76 4.54
N VAL A 141 -1.22 -9.44 5.45
CA VAL A 141 -1.13 -10.90 5.60
C VAL A 141 -1.92 -11.57 4.48
N ILE A 142 -3.14 -11.09 4.23
CA ILE A 142 -4.00 -11.58 3.15
C ILE A 142 -3.32 -11.37 1.80
N LYS A 143 -2.70 -10.19 1.58
CA LYS A 143 -1.96 -9.88 0.35
C LYS A 143 -0.83 -10.88 0.07
N GLY A 144 -0.07 -11.28 1.09
CA GLY A 144 0.96 -12.30 0.93
C GLY A 144 0.39 -13.66 0.47
N LYS A 145 -0.78 -14.04 1.00
CA LYS A 145 -1.48 -15.27 0.58
C LYS A 145 -2.03 -15.15 -0.84
N LEU A 146 -2.65 -14.03 -1.18
CA LEU A 146 -3.14 -13.73 -2.53
C LEU A 146 -2.03 -13.82 -3.58
N ASN A 147 -0.88 -13.18 -3.32
CA ASN A 147 0.28 -13.25 -4.22
C ASN A 147 0.77 -14.68 -4.40
N THR A 148 0.77 -15.50 -3.34
CA THR A 148 1.16 -16.92 -3.40
C THR A 148 0.23 -17.72 -4.31
N HIS A 149 -1.04 -17.33 -4.41
CA HIS A 149 -2.07 -18.00 -5.22
C HIS A 149 -2.35 -17.31 -6.56
N HIS A 150 -1.56 -16.31 -6.96
CA HIS A 150 -1.74 -15.54 -8.19
C HIS A 150 -3.13 -14.90 -8.33
N ILE A 151 -3.69 -14.45 -7.19
CA ILE A 151 -4.98 -13.77 -7.13
C ILE A 151 -4.72 -12.28 -6.96
N TYR A 152 -5.04 -11.49 -7.99
CA TYR A 152 -4.76 -10.05 -8.07
C TYR A 152 -6.01 -9.21 -8.37
N PHE A 153 -6.95 -9.80 -9.11
CA PHE A 153 -8.16 -9.15 -9.59
C PHE A 153 -9.41 -9.83 -9.06
N ILE A 154 -10.46 -9.06 -8.86
CA ILE A 154 -11.72 -9.53 -8.29
C ILE A 154 -12.42 -10.48 -9.26
N GLU A 155 -12.27 -10.21 -10.56
CA GLU A 155 -12.81 -11.01 -11.66
C GLU A 155 -12.30 -12.46 -11.63
N GLN A 156 -11.11 -12.71 -11.08
CA GLN A 156 -10.58 -14.06 -10.90
C GLN A 156 -11.39 -14.87 -9.88
N LEU A 157 -12.12 -14.20 -8.99
CA LEU A 157 -12.93 -14.81 -7.94
C LEU A 157 -14.42 -14.88 -8.29
N THR A 158 -14.80 -14.46 -9.49
CA THR A 158 -16.20 -14.47 -9.96
C THR A 158 -16.40 -15.40 -11.14
N ASN A 159 -17.65 -15.79 -11.38
CA ASN A 159 -18.05 -16.49 -12.61
C ASN A 159 -17.99 -15.56 -13.85
N SER A 160 -18.29 -16.11 -15.03
CA SER A 160 -18.21 -15.40 -16.32
C SER A 160 -19.16 -14.20 -16.41
N SER A 161 -20.31 -14.27 -15.73
CA SER A 161 -21.32 -13.21 -15.69
C SER A 161 -21.18 -12.25 -14.50
N HIS A 162 -20.15 -12.43 -13.65
CA HIS A 162 -19.92 -11.66 -12.42
C HIS A 162 -21.06 -11.71 -11.37
N THR A 163 -21.97 -12.67 -11.47
CA THR A 163 -23.15 -12.80 -10.59
C THR A 163 -22.86 -13.59 -9.32
N GLN A 164 -21.86 -14.48 -9.36
CA GLN A 164 -21.54 -15.38 -8.24
C GLN A 164 -20.05 -15.38 -7.96
N LEU A 165 -19.71 -15.43 -6.66
CA LEU A 165 -18.35 -15.63 -6.18
C LEU A 165 -18.01 -17.12 -6.16
N LEU A 166 -16.84 -17.46 -6.68
CA LEU A 166 -16.35 -18.83 -6.77
C LEU A 166 -15.89 -19.33 -5.40
N THR A 167 -16.23 -20.58 -5.10
CA THR A 167 -15.66 -21.28 -3.95
C THR A 167 -14.17 -21.53 -4.15
N TRP A 168 -13.47 -21.88 -3.06
CA TRP A 168 -12.03 -22.16 -3.12
C TRP A 168 -11.69 -23.22 -4.15
N GLN A 169 -12.51 -24.27 -4.27
CA GLN A 169 -12.28 -25.37 -5.20
C GLN A 169 -12.50 -24.95 -6.66
N GLU A 170 -13.44 -24.05 -6.94
CA GLU A 170 -13.75 -23.59 -8.30
C GLU A 170 -12.73 -22.54 -8.81
N SER A 171 -12.05 -21.83 -7.91
CA SER A 171 -11.11 -20.76 -8.27
C SER A 171 -9.90 -21.19 -9.12
N HIS A 172 -9.67 -22.50 -9.28
CA HIS A 172 -8.51 -23.05 -9.99
C HIS A 172 -8.49 -22.75 -11.49
N HIS A 173 -9.67 -22.65 -12.12
CA HIS A 173 -9.79 -22.34 -13.55
C HIS A 173 -9.27 -20.93 -13.86
N ASN A 174 -9.55 -19.97 -12.97
CA ASN A 174 -9.21 -18.56 -13.18
C ASN A 174 -7.81 -18.19 -12.65
N THR A 175 -7.31 -18.93 -11.66
CA THR A 175 -6.03 -18.65 -10.98
C THR A 175 -4.88 -19.52 -11.47
N GLN A 176 -5.16 -20.51 -12.33
CA GLN A 176 -4.20 -21.49 -12.86
C GLN A 176 -3.43 -22.27 -11.78
N LYS A 177 -3.94 -22.26 -10.54
CA LYS A 177 -3.33 -22.94 -9.40
C LYS A 177 -4.36 -23.84 -8.75
N ILE A 178 -4.02 -25.12 -8.61
CA ILE A 178 -4.92 -26.11 -8.04
C ILE A 178 -5.02 -25.89 -6.52
N PRO A 179 -6.19 -25.49 -5.99
CA PRO A 179 -6.47 -25.37 -4.57
C PRO A 179 -6.48 -26.78 -3.98
N ARG A 180 -5.71 -27.00 -2.92
CA ARG A 180 -5.69 -28.27 -2.19
C ARG A 180 -6.32 -28.12 -0.82
N GLY A 181 -7.07 -29.13 -0.41
CA GLY A 181 -7.64 -29.23 0.94
C GLY A 181 -8.82 -28.29 1.20
N ARG A 182 -9.02 -27.98 2.48
CA ARG A 182 -10.15 -27.16 2.96
C ARG A 182 -9.96 -25.68 2.60
N GLN A 183 -11.08 -25.02 2.31
CA GLN A 183 -11.14 -23.57 2.08
C GLN A 183 -10.50 -22.78 3.23
N PRO A 184 -9.49 -21.94 2.96
CA PRO A 184 -8.83 -21.15 3.98
C PRO A 184 -9.74 -20.09 4.60
N LYS A 185 -9.58 -19.82 5.91
CA LYS A 185 -10.34 -18.77 6.61
C LYS A 185 -10.14 -17.38 6.00
N TRP A 186 -8.93 -17.06 5.53
CA TRP A 186 -8.65 -15.77 4.89
C TRP A 186 -9.40 -15.58 3.56
N TYR A 187 -9.74 -16.67 2.89
CA TYR A 187 -10.50 -16.65 1.64
C TYR A 187 -11.97 -16.33 1.94
N ASN A 188 -12.56 -16.94 2.98
CA ASN A 188 -13.91 -16.59 3.43
C ASN A 188 -14.03 -15.12 3.83
N THR A 189 -13.07 -14.60 4.58
CA THR A 189 -13.09 -13.18 4.96
C THR A 189 -13.04 -12.29 3.74
N LEU A 190 -12.21 -12.62 2.75
CA LEU A 190 -12.12 -11.86 1.51
C LEU A 190 -13.43 -11.89 0.71
N LEU A 191 -14.07 -13.06 0.57
CA LEU A 191 -15.34 -13.18 -0.13
C LEU A 191 -16.45 -12.36 0.55
N ASN A 192 -16.49 -12.37 1.88
CA ASN A 192 -17.43 -11.54 2.63
C ASN A 192 -17.16 -10.04 2.43
N ASP A 193 -15.88 -9.65 2.41
CA ASP A 193 -15.49 -8.25 2.16
C ASP A 193 -15.87 -7.82 0.73
N ILE A 194 -15.73 -8.70 -0.27
CA ILE A 194 -16.18 -8.46 -1.65
C ILE A 194 -17.70 -8.32 -1.70
N ALA A 195 -18.44 -9.27 -1.12
CA ALA A 195 -19.90 -9.28 -1.15
C ALA A 195 -20.51 -8.07 -0.45
N ALA A 196 -19.87 -7.55 0.59
CA ALA A 196 -20.29 -6.32 1.28
C ALA A 196 -20.01 -5.05 0.46
N ALA A 197 -19.14 -5.10 -0.54
CA ALA A 197 -18.71 -3.96 -1.33
C ALA A 197 -19.54 -3.83 -2.61
N GLU A 198 -20.82 -3.44 -2.47
CA GLU A 198 -21.80 -3.33 -3.57
C GLU A 198 -21.30 -2.47 -4.76
N ASN A 199 -20.55 -1.41 -4.48
CA ASN A 199 -20.02 -0.49 -5.50
C ASN A 199 -19.05 -1.15 -6.49
N ILE A 200 -18.41 -2.24 -6.09
CA ILE A 200 -17.36 -2.90 -6.89
C ILE A 200 -17.99 -3.70 -8.03
N HIS A 201 -19.16 -4.31 -7.80
CA HIS A 201 -19.85 -5.10 -8.82
C HIS A 201 -20.17 -4.26 -10.07
N ASN A 202 -20.39 -2.96 -9.91
CA ASN A 202 -20.65 -2.02 -11.00
C ASN A 202 -19.38 -1.60 -11.77
N GLN A 203 -18.19 -1.87 -11.25
CA GLN A 203 -16.90 -1.49 -11.83
C GLN A 203 -16.19 -2.67 -12.52
N LEU A 204 -16.74 -3.88 -12.42
CA LEU A 204 -16.16 -5.08 -13.00
C LEU A 204 -16.14 -5.01 -14.53
N ILE A 205 -15.04 -5.48 -15.10
CA ILE A 205 -14.79 -5.40 -16.54
C ILE A 205 -15.51 -6.54 -17.25
N GLN A 206 -16.32 -6.21 -18.27
CA GLN A 206 -17.14 -7.16 -19.02
C GLN A 206 -16.60 -7.33 -20.46
N PRO A 207 -16.53 -8.57 -21.00
CA PRO A 207 -16.74 -9.86 -20.32
C PRO A 207 -15.57 -10.21 -19.39
N ASN A 208 -15.80 -11.13 -18.43
CA ASN A 208 -14.76 -11.59 -17.52
C ASN A 208 -13.58 -12.19 -18.31
N SER A 209 -12.43 -11.52 -18.25
CA SER A 209 -11.21 -11.88 -19.00
C SER A 209 -10.54 -13.16 -18.50
N PHE A 210 -10.93 -13.68 -17.34
CA PHE A 210 -10.33 -14.86 -16.72
C PHE A 210 -11.16 -16.13 -16.88
N THR A 211 -12.33 -16.05 -17.49
CA THR A 211 -13.22 -17.20 -17.71
C THR A 211 -13.31 -17.57 -19.18
N ILE A 212 -13.50 -18.86 -19.46
CA ILE A 212 -13.80 -19.33 -20.81
C ILE A 212 -15.23 -18.86 -21.14
N PRO A 213 -15.47 -18.21 -22.29
CA PRO A 213 -16.81 -17.81 -22.67
C PRO A 213 -17.71 -19.04 -22.76
N PRO A 214 -18.98 -18.95 -22.30
CA PRO A 214 -19.93 -20.04 -22.50
C PRO A 214 -20.04 -20.33 -23.99
N ILE A 215 -19.91 -21.60 -24.36
CA ILE A 215 -20.13 -22.04 -25.74
C ILE A 215 -21.60 -21.79 -26.03
N ASN A 216 -21.90 -20.84 -26.90
CA ASN A 216 -23.27 -20.61 -27.37
C ASN A 216 -23.70 -21.87 -28.13
N ASN A 217 -24.59 -22.66 -27.54
CA ASN A 217 -25.32 -23.74 -28.21
C ASN A 217 -26.57 -23.18 -28.88
#